data_AF-A0A820XZ55-F1
#
_entry.id   AF-A0A820XZ55-F1
#
_cell.length_a   1.000
_cell.length_b   1.000
_cell.length_c   1.000
_cell.angle_alpha   90.00
_cell.angle_beta   90.00
_cell.angle_gamma   90.00
#
_symmetry.space_group_name_H-M   'P 1'
#
loop_
_entity.id
_entity.type
_entity.pdbx_description
1 polymer ?
#
loop_
_entity_poly.entity_id
_entity_poly.type
_entity_poly.pdbx_seq_one_letter_code
_entity_poly.pdbx_strand_id
1 'polypeptide(L)'
;MITTTIQTTISITTDSITQSTPIPVSNFCDNATHIKWINGTCVTREFAQTSAILIIFSNSSNDTEKADALAIYVTSITNSNATSNSNNTLTIKQINEIVGNLSSDNYRVNSNDTILIMTKPNREPSKETIIGVSFEDGFGGTVVDTSNRNNVINSNLSAAGIVTVQSLNEAKSFNMFIINDPTPFQDVDNTSNRTLSSSIVFATIQGADTNRRNITIDLFFQVLKPPKPTEDVTYFCSFYNTNTSQWNEFGCTAPIYNTKFDRYECHCYHLTSFALIWLPNPSKTSQGTSRAELNAQDKASIAFQVISISCFIAVVIHGIAIHFINPQKFIKLRLLIPLISCVVTMILFIFYIALGLTVYSRFSQLNTTSPSGNLPNRGRSFNENSNEINLLETKLNSQTDSSSGNSSLSHIPCLPNEHA
;
A
#
# COMPACT_ATOMS: atom_id res chain seq x y z
N MET A 1 41.40 -21.00 -7.37
CA MET A 1 40.01 -20.96 -6.86
C MET A 1 39.34 -22.24 -7.30
N ILE A 2 39.02 -23.12 -6.36
CA ILE A 2 38.35 -24.40 -6.63
C ILE A 2 36.86 -24.12 -6.42
N THR A 3 36.09 -24.16 -7.51
CA THR A 3 34.63 -24.02 -7.47
C THR A 3 34.06 -25.40 -7.16
N THR A 4 33.55 -25.59 -5.94
CA THR A 4 32.94 -26.86 -5.52
C THR A 4 31.47 -26.84 -5.92
N THR A 5 31.12 -27.60 -6.95
CA THR A 5 29.72 -27.84 -7.35
C THR A 5 29.10 -28.87 -6.40
N ILE A 6 28.19 -28.44 -5.53
CA ILE A 6 27.41 -29.36 -4.67
C ILE A 6 26.21 -29.85 -5.46
N GLN A 7 26.29 -31.08 -5.96
CA GLN A 7 25.19 -31.77 -6.62
C GLN A 7 24.34 -32.44 -5.54
N THR A 8 23.22 -31.83 -5.16
CA THR A 8 22.31 -32.39 -4.15
C THR A 8 21.34 -33.34 -4.86
N THR A 9 21.55 -34.65 -4.71
CA THR A 9 20.61 -35.67 -5.17
C THR A 9 19.44 -35.74 -4.20
N ILE A 10 18.26 -35.23 -4.60
CA ILE A 10 17.02 -35.39 -3.82
C ILE A 10 16.48 -36.79 -4.10
N SER A 11 16.63 -37.70 -3.14
CA SER A 11 15.99 -39.01 -3.15
C SER A 11 14.51 -38.85 -2.80
N ILE A 12 13.63 -38.92 -3.81
CA ILE A 12 12.19 -39.03 -3.59
C ILE A 12 11.95 -40.41 -3.00
N THR A 13 11.69 -40.47 -1.70
CA THR A 13 11.35 -41.72 -1.02
C THR A 13 9.89 -42.02 -1.37
N THR A 14 9.68 -42.95 -2.29
CA THR A 14 8.36 -43.51 -2.56
C THR A 14 8.10 -44.57 -1.51
N ASP A 15 7.33 -44.21 -0.48
CA ASP A 15 6.84 -45.21 0.46
C ASP A 15 5.91 -46.16 -0.29
N SER A 16 6.37 -47.40 -0.45
CA SER A 16 5.60 -48.48 -1.03
C SER A 16 4.56 -48.95 -0.01
N ILE A 17 3.38 -48.35 -0.05
CA ILE A 17 2.25 -48.78 0.76
C ILE A 17 1.81 -50.16 0.26
N THR A 18 1.92 -51.14 1.14
CA THR A 18 1.48 -52.51 0.90
C THR A 18 -0.04 -52.54 0.74
N GLN A 19 -0.44 -53.22 -0.33
CA GLN A 19 -1.75 -53.27 -0.92
C GLN A 19 -2.83 -53.78 0.07
N SER A 20 -3.70 -52.90 0.53
CA SER A 20 -5.03 -53.28 1.01
C SER A 20 -6.08 -52.41 0.33
N THR A 21 -6.82 -53.04 -0.59
CA THR A 21 -7.94 -52.50 -1.40
C THR A 21 -7.67 -51.26 -2.26
N PRO A 22 -7.97 -51.29 -3.58
CA PRO A 22 -7.78 -50.14 -4.45
C PRO A 22 -8.82 -49.07 -4.14
N ILE A 23 -8.46 -48.12 -3.28
CA ILE A 23 -9.16 -46.84 -3.19
C ILE A 23 -8.81 -46.08 -4.48
N PRO A 24 -9.78 -45.55 -5.24
CA PRO A 24 -9.49 -44.78 -6.43
C PRO A 24 -8.55 -43.62 -6.09
N VAL A 25 -7.38 -43.61 -6.72
CA VAL A 25 -6.29 -42.64 -6.53
C VAL A 25 -6.75 -41.18 -6.72
N SER A 26 -7.88 -40.97 -7.40
CA SER A 26 -8.50 -39.66 -7.56
C SER A 26 -8.95 -39.00 -6.26
N ASN A 27 -9.22 -39.76 -5.20
CA ASN A 27 -9.74 -39.22 -3.94
C ASN A 27 -8.67 -39.07 -2.84
N PHE A 28 -7.46 -39.56 -3.07
CA PHE A 28 -6.38 -39.49 -2.07
C PHE A 28 -5.64 -38.14 -2.10
N CYS A 29 -5.65 -37.49 -3.25
CA CYS A 29 -4.91 -36.27 -3.53
C CYS A 29 -5.94 -35.17 -3.70
N ASP A 30 -5.81 -34.06 -2.97
CA ASP A 30 -6.84 -33.03 -2.73
C ASP A 30 -7.59 -33.23 -1.39
N ASN A 31 -6.81 -33.50 -0.33
CA ASN A 31 -7.32 -33.52 1.04
C ASN A 31 -6.51 -32.58 1.95
N ALA A 32 -6.79 -32.64 3.25
CA ALA A 32 -6.13 -31.79 4.25
C ALA A 32 -4.62 -32.06 4.41
N THR A 33 -4.08 -33.17 3.92
CA THR A 33 -2.67 -33.56 4.11
C THR A 33 -1.89 -33.69 2.80
N HIS A 34 -2.56 -33.90 1.67
CA HIS A 34 -1.94 -34.11 0.36
C HIS A 34 -2.55 -33.20 -0.71
N ILE A 35 -1.69 -32.67 -1.56
CA ILE A 35 -2.07 -31.90 -2.76
C ILE A 35 -1.59 -32.64 -3.99
N LYS A 36 -2.44 -32.68 -5.02
CA LYS A 36 -2.12 -33.32 -6.28
C LYS A 36 -1.26 -32.39 -7.14
N TRP A 37 -0.13 -32.89 -7.59
CA TRP A 37 0.72 -32.28 -8.60
C TRP A 37 0.18 -32.59 -10.00
N ILE A 38 0.49 -31.76 -11.00
CA ILE A 38 -0.11 -31.88 -12.35
C ILE A 38 0.35 -33.14 -13.10
N ASN A 39 1.55 -33.65 -12.80
CA ASN A 39 1.97 -34.97 -13.27
C ASN A 39 1.21 -36.14 -12.60
N GLY A 40 0.22 -35.85 -11.77
CA GLY A 40 -0.58 -36.81 -11.03
C GLY A 40 0.05 -37.28 -9.72
N THR A 41 1.27 -36.84 -9.40
CA THR A 41 1.96 -37.23 -8.16
C THR A 41 1.34 -36.49 -6.98
N CYS A 42 1.21 -37.15 -5.84
CA CYS A 42 0.60 -36.55 -4.67
C CYS A 42 1.70 -36.24 -3.67
N VAL A 43 1.80 -34.97 -3.29
CA VAL A 43 2.82 -34.49 -2.34
C VAL A 43 2.13 -34.06 -1.06
N THR A 44 2.80 -34.25 0.08
CA THR A 44 2.26 -33.77 1.36
C THR A 44 2.27 -32.23 1.36
N ARG A 45 1.26 -31.62 1.98
CA ARG A 45 1.21 -30.15 2.14
C ARG A 45 2.40 -29.63 2.94
N GLU A 46 2.88 -30.40 3.91
CA GLU A 46 4.11 -30.07 4.65
C GLU A 46 5.32 -30.00 3.71
N PHE A 47 5.51 -30.99 2.84
CA PHE A 47 6.57 -30.95 1.83
C PHE A 47 6.43 -29.73 0.91
N ALA A 48 5.19 -29.38 0.53
CA ALA A 48 4.92 -28.22 -0.30
C ALA A 48 5.25 -26.86 0.38
N GLN A 49 5.18 -26.81 1.71
CA GLN A 49 5.54 -25.64 2.50
C GLN A 49 7.06 -25.51 2.75
N THR A 50 7.84 -26.55 2.48
CA THR A 50 9.29 -26.53 2.73
C THR A 50 10.08 -25.85 1.61
N SER A 51 11.34 -25.52 1.92
CA SER A 51 12.34 -25.01 0.98
C SER A 51 12.55 -25.90 -0.26
N ALA A 52 12.07 -27.16 -0.25
CA ALA A 52 12.14 -28.06 -1.40
C ALA A 52 11.35 -27.55 -2.61
N ILE A 53 10.19 -26.93 -2.42
CA ILE A 53 9.47 -26.29 -3.53
C ILE A 53 10.23 -25.06 -4.04
N LEU A 54 10.85 -24.27 -3.15
CA LEU A 54 11.77 -23.19 -3.52
C LEU A 54 12.98 -23.67 -4.33
N ILE A 55 13.45 -24.88 -4.11
CA ILE A 55 14.50 -25.51 -4.92
C ILE A 55 13.97 -25.88 -6.31
N ILE A 56 12.75 -26.41 -6.42
CA ILE A 56 12.09 -26.68 -7.72
C ILE A 56 11.95 -25.39 -8.52
N PHE A 57 11.52 -24.29 -7.87
CA PHE A 57 11.47 -22.96 -8.47
C PHE A 57 12.81 -22.49 -9.04
N SER A 58 13.89 -22.69 -8.27
CA SER A 58 15.21 -22.19 -8.62
C SER A 58 15.88 -22.97 -9.76
N ASN A 59 15.51 -24.24 -9.92
CA ASN A 59 16.23 -25.16 -10.80
C ASN A 59 15.48 -25.56 -12.08
N SER A 60 14.15 -25.39 -12.15
CA SER A 60 13.42 -25.70 -13.38
C SER A 60 13.68 -24.64 -14.45
N SER A 61 14.00 -25.06 -15.68
CA SER A 61 14.04 -24.20 -16.86
C SER A 61 12.67 -24.07 -17.53
N ASN A 62 11.67 -24.83 -17.09
CA ASN A 62 10.35 -24.88 -17.67
C ASN A 62 9.37 -23.98 -16.90
N ASP A 63 8.87 -22.93 -17.55
CA ASP A 63 7.98 -21.97 -16.90
C ASP A 63 6.62 -22.56 -16.52
N THR A 64 6.16 -23.62 -17.18
CA THR A 64 4.93 -24.33 -16.77
C THR A 64 5.11 -25.07 -15.45
N GLU A 65 6.27 -25.70 -15.22
CA GLU A 65 6.58 -26.34 -13.94
C GLU A 65 6.73 -25.32 -12.80
N LYS A 66 7.30 -24.14 -13.08
CA LYS A 66 7.36 -23.04 -12.10
C LYS A 66 5.98 -22.50 -11.75
N ALA A 67 5.12 -22.33 -12.76
CA ALA A 67 3.72 -21.93 -12.58
C ALA A 67 2.97 -22.92 -11.67
N ASP A 68 3.17 -24.22 -11.89
CA ASP A 68 2.55 -25.28 -11.09
C ASP A 68 3.07 -25.29 -9.66
N ALA A 69 4.39 -25.21 -9.50
CA ALA A 69 5.02 -25.12 -8.20
C ALA A 69 4.50 -23.91 -7.42
N LEU A 70 4.27 -22.77 -8.08
CA LEU A 70 3.70 -21.58 -7.45
C LEU A 70 2.25 -21.75 -7.00
N ALA A 71 1.39 -22.24 -7.88
CA ALA A 71 0.00 -22.47 -7.53
C ALA A 71 -0.12 -23.45 -6.36
N ILE A 72 0.69 -24.52 -6.34
CA ILE A 72 0.71 -25.53 -5.27
C ILE A 72 1.27 -24.96 -3.98
N TYR A 73 2.37 -24.23 -4.06
CA TYR A 73 2.96 -23.54 -2.93
C TYR A 73 1.92 -22.65 -2.24
N VAL A 74 1.29 -21.75 -3.01
CA VAL A 74 0.29 -20.83 -2.47
C VAL A 74 -0.91 -21.61 -1.90
N THR A 75 -1.46 -22.56 -2.65
CA THR A 75 -2.58 -23.41 -2.17
C THR A 75 -2.24 -24.15 -0.87
N SER A 76 -0.96 -24.48 -0.65
CA SER A 76 -0.49 -25.16 0.56
C SER A 76 -0.43 -24.24 1.79
N ILE A 77 -0.12 -22.96 1.62
CA ILE A 77 -0.01 -21.98 2.71
C ILE A 77 -1.34 -21.29 3.03
N THR A 78 -2.27 -21.20 2.08
CA THR A 78 -3.58 -20.57 2.31
C THR A 78 -4.54 -21.47 3.09
N ASN A 79 -4.50 -22.79 2.84
CA ASN A 79 -5.38 -23.77 3.49
C ASN A 79 -4.90 -24.28 4.85
N SER A 80 -3.68 -23.92 5.27
CA SER A 80 -3.15 -24.43 6.53
C SER A 80 -3.61 -23.55 7.69
N ASN A 81 -4.48 -24.10 8.55
CA ASN A 81 -4.65 -23.64 9.93
C ASN A 81 -3.35 -23.66 10.75
N ALA A 82 -2.25 -24.13 10.15
CA ALA A 82 -0.93 -24.00 10.72
C ALA A 82 -0.57 -22.52 10.76
N THR A 83 -0.49 -21.98 11.97
CA THR A 83 0.30 -20.80 12.30
C THR A 83 1.68 -20.97 11.67
N SER A 84 1.86 -20.42 10.47
CA SER A 84 3.12 -20.48 9.73
C SER A 84 4.16 -19.77 10.58
N ASN A 85 5.11 -20.54 11.12
CA ASN A 85 6.33 -19.97 11.70
C ASN A 85 7.03 -19.19 10.58
N SER A 86 7.01 -17.87 10.73
CA SER A 86 7.04 -16.81 9.72
C SER A 86 8.32 -16.62 8.89
N ASN A 87 9.18 -17.64 8.75
CA ASN A 87 10.49 -17.45 8.12
C ASN A 87 10.62 -18.01 6.69
N ASN A 88 9.64 -18.79 6.21
CA ASN A 88 9.74 -19.50 4.92
C ASN A 88 8.64 -19.11 3.90
N THR A 89 7.84 -18.09 4.19
CA THR A 89 6.80 -17.63 3.24
C THR A 89 7.43 -16.78 2.13
N LEU A 90 7.14 -17.08 0.86
CA LEU A 90 7.50 -16.20 -0.26
C LEU A 90 6.84 -14.84 -0.04
N THR A 91 7.61 -13.76 -0.12
CA THR A 91 7.07 -12.40 -0.04
C THR A 91 6.23 -12.06 -1.28
N ILE A 92 5.32 -11.09 -1.17
CA ILE A 92 4.54 -10.56 -2.31
C ILE A 92 5.48 -10.13 -3.44
N LYS A 93 6.62 -9.51 -3.11
CA LYS A 93 7.65 -9.12 -4.08
C LYS A 93 8.18 -10.34 -4.87
N GLN A 94 8.56 -11.41 -4.17
CA GLN A 94 9.07 -12.63 -4.81
C GLN A 94 8.01 -13.28 -5.70
N ILE A 95 6.75 -13.34 -5.26
CA ILE A 95 5.64 -13.87 -6.07
C ILE A 95 5.48 -13.01 -7.34
N ASN A 96 5.47 -11.69 -7.20
CA ASN A 96 5.36 -10.77 -8.34
C ASN A 96 6.51 -10.92 -9.34
N GLU A 97 7.75 -11.08 -8.85
CA GLU A 97 8.92 -11.35 -9.70
C GLU A 97 8.82 -12.71 -10.42
N ILE A 98 8.37 -13.76 -9.72
CA ILE A 98 8.16 -15.07 -10.33
C ILE A 98 7.11 -14.96 -11.44
N VAL A 99 5.91 -14.46 -11.12
CA VAL A 99 4.81 -14.29 -12.10
C VAL A 99 5.26 -13.43 -13.28
N GLY A 100 6.01 -12.36 -13.01
CA GLY A 100 6.54 -11.45 -14.02
C GLY A 100 7.59 -12.06 -14.93
N ASN A 101 8.28 -13.12 -14.51
CA ASN A 101 9.33 -13.80 -15.29
C ASN A 101 8.82 -15.00 -16.09
N LEU A 102 7.59 -15.45 -15.86
CA LEU A 102 7.02 -16.58 -16.59
C LEU A 102 6.75 -16.24 -18.07
N SER A 103 7.11 -17.15 -18.97
CA SER A 103 6.91 -17.01 -20.41
C SER A 103 6.40 -18.33 -21.01
N SER A 104 5.10 -18.39 -21.30
CA SER A 104 4.47 -19.51 -22.01
C SER A 104 3.39 -18.99 -22.94
N ASP A 105 3.15 -19.68 -24.07
CA ASP A 105 2.22 -19.21 -25.09
C ASP A 105 0.77 -19.23 -24.59
N ASN A 106 0.33 -20.30 -23.91
CA ASN A 106 -0.97 -20.40 -23.25
C ASN A 106 -0.93 -21.49 -22.19
N TYR A 107 -1.02 -21.10 -20.92
CA TYR A 107 -1.03 -22.01 -19.79
C TYR A 107 -2.00 -21.50 -18.72
N ARG A 108 -2.63 -22.44 -18.01
CA ARG A 108 -3.53 -22.13 -16.91
C ARG A 108 -3.36 -23.16 -15.81
N VAL A 109 -3.23 -22.66 -14.59
CA VAL A 109 -3.40 -23.44 -13.37
C VAL A 109 -4.60 -22.89 -12.62
N ASN A 110 -5.47 -23.77 -12.15
CA ASN A 110 -6.68 -23.39 -11.44
C ASN A 110 -6.90 -24.32 -10.26
N SER A 111 -7.13 -23.74 -9.08
CA SER A 111 -7.53 -24.43 -7.87
C SER A 111 -8.67 -23.66 -7.20
N ASN A 112 -9.17 -24.17 -6.08
CA ASN A 112 -10.19 -23.50 -5.27
C ASN A 112 -9.65 -22.27 -4.52
N ASP A 113 -8.33 -22.07 -4.51
CA ASP A 113 -7.66 -21.00 -3.78
C ASP A 113 -6.90 -20.03 -4.69
N THR A 114 -6.57 -20.46 -5.91
CA THR A 114 -5.75 -19.68 -6.82
C THR A 114 -6.10 -19.92 -8.27
N ILE A 115 -5.86 -18.91 -9.11
CA ILE A 115 -5.81 -19.07 -10.56
C ILE A 115 -4.59 -18.34 -11.10
N LEU A 116 -3.80 -19.02 -11.92
CA LEU A 116 -2.70 -18.45 -12.67
C LEU A 116 -2.96 -18.66 -14.16
N ILE A 117 -2.86 -17.59 -14.95
CA ILE A 117 -2.79 -17.68 -16.40
C ILE A 117 -1.43 -17.15 -16.89
N MET A 118 -0.92 -17.80 -17.93
CA MET A 118 0.17 -17.31 -18.75
C MET A 118 -0.31 -17.33 -20.19
N THR A 119 -0.32 -16.19 -20.85
CA THR A 119 -0.79 -16.14 -22.24
C THR A 119 0.05 -15.19 -23.05
N LYS A 120 0.16 -15.50 -24.33
CA LYS A 120 0.66 -14.60 -25.35
C LYS A 120 -0.54 -13.88 -25.98
N PRO A 121 -0.68 -12.57 -25.75
CA PRO A 121 -1.83 -11.83 -26.27
C PRO A 121 -1.95 -11.97 -27.78
N ASN A 122 -3.17 -12.28 -28.21
CA ASN A 122 -3.47 -12.46 -29.62
C ASN A 122 -3.41 -11.11 -30.35
N ARG A 123 -2.79 -11.11 -31.53
CA ARG A 123 -2.63 -9.91 -32.37
C ARG A 123 -3.63 -9.86 -33.51
N GLU A 124 -4.35 -10.94 -33.76
CA GLU A 124 -5.36 -10.99 -34.80
C GLU A 124 -6.68 -10.40 -34.27
N PRO A 125 -7.22 -9.34 -34.90
CA PRO A 125 -8.43 -8.67 -34.42
C PRO A 125 -9.70 -9.53 -34.50
N SER A 126 -9.67 -10.62 -35.28
CA SER A 126 -10.77 -11.58 -35.43
C SER A 126 -10.77 -12.68 -34.38
N LYS A 127 -9.74 -12.77 -33.54
CA LYS A 127 -9.62 -13.82 -32.52
C LYS A 127 -9.81 -13.23 -31.13
N GLU A 128 -10.35 -14.05 -30.24
CA GLU A 128 -10.49 -13.72 -28.83
C GLU A 128 -9.12 -13.46 -28.20
N THR A 129 -9.04 -12.38 -27.44
CA THR A 129 -7.85 -12.01 -26.68
C THR A 129 -8.15 -12.20 -25.20
N ILE A 130 -7.35 -13.02 -24.53
CA ILE A 130 -7.40 -13.16 -23.08
C ILE A 130 -6.94 -11.84 -22.46
N ILE A 131 -7.81 -11.25 -21.66
CA ILE A 131 -7.64 -9.92 -21.05
C ILE A 131 -7.65 -9.98 -19.51
N GLY A 132 -7.82 -11.15 -18.90
CA GLY A 132 -7.77 -11.24 -17.45
C GLY A 132 -8.20 -12.58 -16.89
N VAL A 133 -8.41 -12.58 -15.58
CA VAL A 133 -9.02 -13.67 -14.84
C VAL A 133 -10.02 -13.14 -13.83
N SER A 134 -11.00 -13.98 -13.53
CA SER A 134 -11.95 -13.82 -12.45
C SER A 134 -11.87 -15.02 -11.51
N PHE A 135 -12.34 -14.84 -10.29
CA PHE A 135 -12.37 -15.84 -9.25
C PHE A 135 -13.70 -15.78 -8.51
N GLU A 136 -14.26 -16.94 -8.22
CA GLU A 136 -15.46 -17.09 -7.41
C GLU A 136 -15.20 -18.09 -6.28
N ASP A 137 -15.44 -17.67 -5.05
CA ASP A 137 -15.22 -18.48 -3.85
C ASP A 137 -15.96 -19.82 -3.93
N GLY A 138 -15.20 -20.91 -3.76
CA GLY A 138 -15.73 -22.28 -3.82
C GLY A 138 -15.91 -22.85 -5.23
N PHE A 139 -15.78 -22.05 -6.28
CA PHE A 139 -15.88 -22.49 -7.69
C PHE A 139 -14.55 -22.38 -8.45
N GLY A 140 -13.61 -21.57 -7.96
CA GLY A 140 -12.30 -21.36 -8.55
C GLY A 140 -12.27 -20.23 -9.56
N GLY A 141 -11.22 -20.17 -10.38
CA GLY A 141 -11.03 -19.10 -11.34
C GLY A 141 -11.54 -19.40 -12.75
N THR A 142 -11.88 -18.35 -13.50
CA THR A 142 -12.26 -18.39 -14.91
C THR A 142 -11.46 -17.37 -15.73
N VAL A 143 -11.06 -17.77 -16.95
CA VAL A 143 -10.35 -16.88 -17.89
C VAL A 143 -11.31 -15.86 -18.47
N VAL A 144 -10.89 -14.60 -18.52
CA VAL A 144 -11.66 -13.51 -19.12
C VAL A 144 -11.05 -13.14 -20.46
N ASP A 145 -11.87 -13.15 -21.50
CA ASP A 145 -11.53 -12.74 -22.85
C ASP A 145 -12.47 -11.63 -23.33
N THR A 146 -12.24 -11.12 -24.54
CA THR A 146 -13.04 -10.05 -25.14
C THR A 146 -14.50 -10.44 -25.39
N SER A 147 -14.81 -11.74 -25.55
CA SER A 147 -16.17 -12.23 -25.81
C SER A 147 -17.00 -12.35 -24.53
N ASN A 148 -16.38 -12.73 -23.42
CA ASN A 148 -17.08 -13.05 -22.17
C ASN A 148 -17.00 -11.94 -21.10
N ARG A 149 -16.19 -10.88 -21.32
CA ARG A 149 -15.98 -9.78 -20.36
C ARG A 149 -17.28 -9.27 -19.72
N ASN A 150 -18.29 -8.98 -20.53
CA ASN A 150 -19.54 -8.40 -20.04
C ASN A 150 -20.34 -9.37 -19.16
N ASN A 151 -20.24 -10.68 -19.42
CA ASN A 151 -20.90 -11.69 -18.59
C ASN A 151 -20.19 -11.79 -17.24
N VAL A 152 -18.85 -11.79 -17.24
CA VAL A 152 -18.03 -11.88 -16.02
C VAL A 152 -18.20 -10.66 -15.12
N ILE A 153 -18.12 -9.43 -15.65
CA ILE A 153 -18.31 -8.23 -14.81
C ILE A 153 -19.74 -8.14 -14.24
N ASN A 154 -20.70 -8.86 -14.81
CA ASN A 154 -22.08 -8.90 -14.33
C ASN A 154 -22.42 -10.15 -13.52
N SER A 155 -21.43 -10.97 -13.15
CA SER A 155 -21.60 -12.12 -12.26
C SER A 155 -21.19 -11.80 -10.82
N ASN A 156 -21.54 -12.71 -9.90
CA ASN A 156 -21.03 -12.71 -8.55
C ASN A 156 -19.60 -13.26 -8.60
N LEU A 157 -18.61 -12.49 -8.15
CA LEU A 157 -17.20 -12.88 -8.14
C LEU A 157 -16.55 -12.33 -6.87
N SER A 158 -15.58 -13.06 -6.34
CA SER A 158 -14.81 -12.63 -5.17
C SER A 158 -13.63 -11.75 -5.57
N ALA A 159 -12.98 -12.05 -6.70
CA ALA A 159 -11.92 -11.22 -7.25
C ALA A 159 -11.87 -11.26 -8.77
N ALA A 160 -11.47 -10.17 -9.41
CA ALA A 160 -11.12 -10.19 -10.82
C ALA A 160 -10.12 -9.08 -11.17
N GLY A 161 -9.28 -9.35 -12.16
CA GLY A 161 -8.44 -8.36 -12.83
C GLY A 161 -8.65 -8.45 -14.33
N ILE A 162 -8.98 -7.32 -14.97
CA ILE A 162 -9.27 -7.27 -16.40
C ILE A 162 -8.53 -6.07 -17.00
N VAL A 163 -7.57 -6.32 -17.88
CA VAL A 163 -6.87 -5.26 -18.60
C VAL A 163 -7.62 -4.87 -19.86
N THR A 164 -7.36 -3.66 -20.36
CA THR A 164 -7.85 -3.28 -21.69
C THR A 164 -7.03 -3.96 -22.78
N VAL A 165 -7.65 -4.24 -23.93
CA VAL A 165 -6.96 -4.85 -25.08
C VAL A 165 -5.78 -3.98 -25.52
N GLN A 166 -5.91 -2.65 -25.45
CA GLN A 166 -4.86 -1.69 -25.77
C GLN A 166 -3.62 -1.87 -24.88
N SER A 167 -3.80 -2.27 -23.61
CA SER A 167 -2.69 -2.52 -22.68
C SER A 167 -1.82 -3.71 -23.11
N LEU A 168 -2.39 -4.63 -23.89
CA LEU A 168 -1.73 -5.84 -24.39
C LEU A 168 -1.04 -5.65 -25.74
N ASN A 169 -1.18 -4.47 -26.37
CA ASN A 169 -0.48 -4.18 -27.62
C ASN A 169 1.03 -4.38 -27.43
N GLU A 170 1.65 -5.13 -28.34
CA GLU A 170 3.08 -5.43 -28.32
C GLU A 170 3.57 -6.18 -27.06
N ALA A 171 2.67 -6.73 -26.24
CA ALA A 171 3.04 -7.67 -25.20
C ALA A 171 3.59 -8.95 -25.83
N LYS A 172 4.64 -9.49 -25.22
CA LYS A 172 5.17 -10.83 -25.51
C LYS A 172 4.47 -11.88 -24.68
N SER A 173 4.21 -11.57 -23.41
CA SER A 173 3.39 -12.36 -22.51
C SER A 173 2.57 -11.44 -21.59
N PHE A 174 1.45 -11.99 -21.12
CA PHE A 174 0.59 -11.42 -20.11
C PHE A 174 0.29 -12.53 -19.11
N ASN A 175 0.63 -12.28 -17.85
CA ASN A 175 0.43 -13.23 -16.78
C ASN A 175 -0.43 -12.57 -15.70
N MET A 176 -1.40 -13.31 -15.20
CA MET A 176 -2.23 -12.87 -14.10
C MET A 176 -2.41 -14.01 -13.10
N PHE A 177 -2.29 -13.69 -11.83
CA PHE A 177 -2.38 -14.63 -10.73
C PHE A 177 -3.27 -14.06 -9.64
N ILE A 178 -4.27 -14.82 -9.19
CA ILE A 178 -5.11 -14.43 -8.06
C ILE A 178 -4.86 -15.39 -6.91
N ILE A 179 -4.61 -14.83 -5.73
CA ILE A 179 -4.60 -15.54 -4.45
C ILE A 179 -5.89 -15.18 -3.74
N ASN A 180 -6.82 -16.14 -3.67
CA ASN A 180 -8.17 -15.89 -3.19
C ASN A 180 -8.20 -15.59 -1.69
N ASP A 181 -7.52 -16.42 -0.90
CA ASP A 181 -7.32 -16.25 0.54
C ASP A 181 -5.88 -15.84 0.82
N PRO A 182 -5.59 -14.55 1.02
CA PRO A 182 -4.24 -14.07 1.29
C PRO A 182 -3.95 -13.95 2.78
N THR A 183 -4.57 -14.77 3.64
CA THR A 183 -4.29 -14.80 5.09
C THR A 183 -2.79 -14.85 5.43
N PRO A 184 -1.94 -15.61 4.73
CA PRO A 184 -0.48 -15.59 4.95
C PRO A 184 0.21 -14.24 4.70
N PHE A 185 -0.50 -13.27 4.11
CA PHE A 185 0.01 -11.95 3.70
C PHE A 185 -0.69 -10.78 4.41
N GLN A 186 -1.54 -11.04 5.42
CA GLN A 186 -2.28 -9.97 6.11
C GLN A 186 -1.37 -8.96 6.82
N ASP A 187 -0.24 -9.43 7.37
CA ASP A 187 0.68 -8.65 8.22
C ASP A 187 1.88 -8.05 7.46
N VAL A 188 1.83 -8.00 6.13
CA VAL A 188 2.97 -7.54 5.32
C VAL A 188 3.26 -6.05 5.52
N ASP A 189 2.27 -5.25 5.90
CA ASP A 189 2.39 -3.79 6.12
C ASP A 189 2.04 -3.39 7.57
N ASN A 190 2.70 -4.03 8.55
CA ASN A 190 2.46 -3.80 9.97
C ASN A 190 2.76 -2.37 10.45
N THR A 191 3.45 -1.55 9.65
CA THR A 191 3.86 -0.20 10.06
C THR A 191 2.76 0.86 9.96
N SER A 192 1.68 0.58 9.22
CA SER A 192 0.73 1.59 8.77
C SER A 192 -0.69 1.40 9.31
N ASN A 193 -0.92 0.45 10.22
CA ASN A 193 -2.26 0.02 10.69
C ASN A 193 -3.21 -0.31 9.53
N ARG A 194 -2.64 -0.77 8.41
CA ARG A 194 -3.36 -1.18 7.22
C ARG A 194 -3.61 -2.67 7.30
N THR A 195 -4.79 -3.08 6.88
CA THR A 195 -5.13 -4.51 6.86
C THR A 195 -5.68 -4.90 5.51
N LEU A 196 -5.23 -6.05 5.03
CA LEU A 196 -5.69 -6.65 3.79
C LEU A 196 -7.14 -7.10 3.93
N SER A 197 -8.03 -6.69 3.00
CA SER A 197 -9.47 -7.02 3.05
C SER A 197 -9.99 -7.89 1.91
N SER A 198 -9.18 -8.17 0.89
CA SER A 198 -9.59 -8.94 -0.28
C SER A 198 -8.49 -9.89 -0.71
N SER A 199 -8.80 -10.73 -1.70
CA SER A 199 -7.82 -11.45 -2.51
C SER A 199 -6.74 -10.52 -3.08
N ILE A 200 -5.57 -11.09 -3.39
CA ILE A 200 -4.48 -10.37 -4.06
C ILE A 200 -4.48 -10.74 -5.54
N VAL A 201 -4.48 -9.73 -6.42
CA VAL A 201 -4.39 -9.89 -7.88
C VAL A 201 -3.01 -9.43 -8.33
N PHE A 202 -2.19 -10.35 -8.84
CA PHE A 202 -0.94 -10.05 -9.52
C PHE A 202 -1.20 -9.99 -11.02
N ALA A 203 -0.77 -8.93 -11.67
CA ALA A 203 -0.84 -8.77 -13.11
C ALA A 203 0.50 -8.27 -13.62
N THR A 204 1.01 -8.88 -14.69
CA THR A 204 2.30 -8.53 -15.27
C THR A 204 2.25 -8.69 -16.79
N ILE A 205 3.03 -7.87 -17.49
CA ILE A 205 3.23 -7.96 -18.93
C ILE A 205 4.73 -7.96 -19.19
N GLN A 206 5.21 -8.90 -20.02
CA GLN A 206 6.56 -8.81 -20.58
C GLN A 206 6.51 -8.20 -21.98
N GLY A 207 7.43 -7.29 -22.28
CA GLY A 207 7.48 -6.62 -23.58
C GLY A 207 8.48 -5.47 -23.63
N ALA A 208 8.78 -4.95 -24.82
CA ALA A 208 9.96 -4.12 -25.09
C ALA A 208 9.94 -2.71 -24.47
N ASP A 209 8.83 -2.24 -23.90
CA ASP A 209 8.77 -1.00 -23.13
C ASP A 209 7.46 -0.96 -22.32
N THR A 210 7.52 -1.17 -21.00
CA THR A 210 6.36 -0.96 -20.11
C THR A 210 6.10 0.53 -19.89
N ASN A 211 7.14 1.37 -19.96
CA ASN A 211 7.07 2.81 -19.68
C ASN A 211 6.34 3.65 -20.75
N ARG A 212 6.11 3.10 -21.94
CA ARG A 212 5.43 3.79 -23.06
C ARG A 212 3.98 3.36 -23.25
N ARG A 213 3.49 2.42 -22.44
CA ARG A 213 2.18 1.82 -22.63
C ARG A 213 1.14 2.55 -21.79
N ASN A 214 0.00 2.84 -22.41
CA ASN A 214 -1.19 3.24 -21.67
C ASN A 214 -1.83 1.98 -21.07
N ILE A 215 -1.33 1.61 -19.90
CA ILE A 215 -1.79 0.43 -19.17
C ILE A 215 -2.99 0.80 -18.32
N THR A 216 -4.02 -0.02 -18.39
CA THR A 216 -5.24 0.14 -17.62
C THR A 216 -5.77 -1.24 -17.20
N ILE A 217 -6.06 -1.38 -15.91
CA ILE A 217 -6.65 -2.58 -15.31
C ILE A 217 -7.87 -2.21 -14.47
N ASP A 218 -8.98 -2.90 -14.75
CA ASP A 218 -10.18 -2.89 -13.92
C ASP A 218 -10.05 -4.02 -12.88
N LEU A 219 -10.25 -3.67 -11.62
CA LEU A 219 -10.12 -4.58 -10.48
C LEU A 219 -11.45 -4.66 -9.74
N PHE A 220 -11.78 -5.87 -9.30
CA PHE A 220 -13.01 -6.16 -8.58
C PHE A 220 -12.67 -6.98 -7.33
N PHE A 221 -13.16 -6.56 -6.17
CA PHE A 221 -12.80 -7.16 -4.88
C PHE A 221 -14.02 -7.29 -3.96
N GLN A 222 -14.35 -8.52 -3.59
CA GLN A 222 -15.23 -8.80 -2.47
C GLN A 222 -14.42 -8.78 -1.18
N VAL A 223 -15.03 -8.24 -0.11
CA VAL A 223 -14.40 -8.23 1.21
C VAL A 223 -14.42 -9.64 1.80
N LEU A 224 -13.27 -10.13 2.23
CA LEU A 224 -13.10 -11.43 2.86
C LEU A 224 -14.00 -11.54 4.10
N LYS A 225 -14.68 -12.67 4.24
CA LYS A 225 -15.51 -13.01 5.41
C LYS A 225 -14.77 -14.05 6.25
N PRO A 226 -14.64 -13.90 7.58
CA PRO A 226 -14.50 -12.70 8.42
C PRO A 226 -13.02 -12.26 8.60
N PRO A 227 -12.76 -11.04 9.13
CA PRO A 227 -13.70 -10.12 9.73
C PRO A 227 -13.99 -8.92 8.82
N LYS A 228 -15.24 -8.83 8.32
CA LYS A 228 -15.79 -7.52 7.97
C LYS A 228 -15.68 -6.67 9.25
N PRO A 229 -14.93 -5.56 9.24
CA PRO A 229 -14.71 -4.78 10.45
C PRO A 229 -16.06 -4.29 11.00
N THR A 230 -16.23 -4.38 12.33
CA THR A 230 -17.42 -3.91 13.04
C THR A 230 -17.49 -2.39 13.15
N GLU A 231 -16.38 -1.70 12.87
CA GLU A 231 -16.26 -0.25 12.93
C GLU A 231 -16.40 0.39 11.53
N ASP A 232 -16.64 1.70 11.50
CA ASP A 232 -16.55 2.49 10.28
C ASP A 232 -15.12 2.45 9.74
N VAL A 233 -14.93 1.77 8.62
CA VAL A 233 -13.63 1.67 7.93
C VAL A 233 -13.66 2.38 6.59
N THR A 234 -12.48 2.79 6.15
CA THR A 234 -12.28 3.31 4.79
C THR A 234 -11.50 2.27 4.00
N TYR A 235 -12.03 1.93 2.82
CA TYR A 235 -11.37 1.02 1.87
C TYR A 235 -10.57 1.80 0.84
N PHE A 236 -9.46 1.23 0.42
CA PHE A 236 -8.53 1.76 -0.57
C PHE A 236 -8.17 0.65 -1.55
N CYS A 237 -8.22 0.96 -2.84
CA CYS A 237 -7.52 0.12 -3.82
C CYS A 237 -6.05 0.48 -3.78
N SER A 238 -5.22 -0.51 -3.49
CA SER A 238 -3.80 -0.32 -3.32
C SER A 238 -3.01 -1.33 -4.14
N PHE A 239 -1.83 -0.92 -4.53
CA PHE A 239 -0.82 -1.78 -5.09
C PHE A 239 0.33 -1.98 -4.12
N TYR A 240 1.02 -3.11 -4.21
CA TYR A 240 2.17 -3.37 -3.36
C TYR A 240 3.42 -2.75 -3.97
N ASN A 241 3.99 -1.75 -3.28
CA ASN A 241 5.24 -1.12 -3.68
C ASN A 241 6.41 -1.98 -3.20
N THR A 242 7.06 -2.66 -4.13
CA THR A 242 8.19 -3.58 -3.85
C THR A 242 9.48 -2.88 -3.39
N ASN A 243 9.57 -1.55 -3.53
CA ASN A 243 10.70 -0.77 -3.05
C ASN A 243 10.54 -0.40 -1.56
N THR A 244 9.32 -0.05 -1.15
CA THR A 244 9.01 0.33 0.24
C THR A 244 8.44 -0.83 1.07
N SER A 245 8.08 -1.94 0.43
CA SER A 245 7.38 -3.08 1.03
C SER A 245 6.08 -2.68 1.73
N GLN A 246 5.31 -1.78 1.09
CA GLN A 246 4.09 -1.21 1.64
C GLN A 246 2.99 -1.12 0.58
N TRP A 247 1.73 -1.11 1.02
CA TRP A 247 0.59 -0.85 0.15
C TRP A 247 0.46 0.64 -0.14
N ASN A 248 0.20 1.00 -1.39
CA ASN A 248 0.13 2.38 -1.85
C ASN A 248 -1.03 2.57 -2.87
N GLU A 249 -1.68 3.72 -2.85
CA GLU A 249 -2.84 4.02 -3.70
C GLU A 249 -2.47 4.73 -5.01
N PHE A 250 -1.20 5.11 -5.19
CA PHE A 250 -0.76 5.90 -6.34
C PHE A 250 -1.04 5.18 -7.67
N GLY A 251 -1.67 5.90 -8.60
CA GLY A 251 -2.05 5.36 -9.90
C GLY A 251 -3.29 4.44 -9.86
N CYS A 252 -4.01 4.37 -8.75
CA CYS A 252 -5.31 3.70 -8.63
C CYS A 252 -6.41 4.71 -8.27
N THR A 253 -7.64 4.47 -8.74
CA THR A 253 -8.81 5.25 -8.35
C THR A 253 -9.31 4.83 -6.98
N ALA A 254 -10.05 5.72 -6.30
CA ALA A 254 -10.78 5.35 -5.09
C ALA A 254 -11.77 4.21 -5.40
N PRO A 255 -11.95 3.25 -4.48
CA PRO A 255 -12.84 2.12 -4.71
C PRO A 255 -14.31 2.56 -4.71
N ILE A 256 -15.07 2.10 -5.70
CA ILE A 256 -16.51 2.33 -5.84
C ILE A 256 -17.23 1.07 -5.39
N TYR A 257 -18.08 1.18 -4.37
CA TYR A 257 -18.84 0.05 -3.87
C TYR A 257 -20.05 -0.25 -4.77
N ASN A 258 -20.11 -1.46 -5.29
CA ASN A 258 -21.21 -1.97 -6.09
C ASN A 258 -22.14 -2.82 -5.22
N THR A 259 -23.25 -2.22 -4.80
CA THR A 259 -24.25 -2.85 -3.89
C THR A 259 -24.92 -4.07 -4.50
N LYS A 260 -25.01 -4.18 -5.83
CA LYS A 260 -25.64 -5.32 -6.51
C LYS A 260 -24.85 -6.61 -6.33
N PHE A 261 -23.53 -6.51 -6.26
CA PHE A 261 -22.61 -7.65 -6.20
C PHE A 261 -21.83 -7.74 -4.88
N ASP A 262 -22.10 -6.85 -3.91
CA ASP A 262 -21.36 -6.75 -2.64
C ASP A 262 -19.83 -6.74 -2.81
N ARG A 263 -19.34 -5.88 -3.73
CA ARG A 263 -17.91 -5.77 -4.05
C ARG A 263 -17.47 -4.35 -4.34
N TYR A 264 -16.18 -4.10 -4.22
CA TYR A 264 -15.54 -2.85 -4.60
C TYR A 264 -14.92 -2.95 -5.99
N GLU A 265 -15.03 -1.87 -6.74
CA GLU A 265 -14.51 -1.77 -8.11
C GLU A 265 -13.56 -0.58 -8.20
N CYS A 266 -12.42 -0.76 -8.86
CA CYS A 266 -11.46 0.31 -9.07
C CYS A 266 -10.65 0.12 -10.33
N HIS A 267 -9.97 1.19 -10.72
CA HIS A 267 -9.20 1.26 -11.94
C HIS A 267 -7.77 1.69 -11.61
N CYS A 268 -6.77 0.99 -12.15
CA CYS A 268 -5.36 1.35 -11.98
C CYS A 268 -4.64 1.51 -13.32
N TYR A 269 -3.63 2.38 -13.34
CA TYR A 269 -2.88 2.78 -14.54
C TYR A 269 -1.50 2.11 -14.67
N HIS A 270 -1.31 0.98 -14.00
CA HIS A 270 -0.08 0.20 -14.01
C HIS A 270 -0.41 -1.27 -13.72
N LEU A 271 0.58 -2.15 -13.80
CA LEU A 271 0.45 -3.58 -13.47
C LEU A 271 1.51 -3.99 -12.45
N THR A 272 1.07 -4.66 -11.41
CA THR A 272 1.88 -5.17 -10.29
C THR A 272 0.99 -6.13 -9.48
N SER A 273 1.11 -6.15 -8.16
CA SER A 273 0.17 -6.78 -7.22
C SER A 273 -0.79 -5.77 -6.62
N PHE A 274 -2.08 -6.10 -6.61
CA PHE A 274 -3.18 -5.27 -6.16
C PHE A 274 -4.01 -5.97 -5.09
N ALA A 275 -4.56 -5.18 -4.18
CA ALA A 275 -5.57 -5.64 -3.24
C ALA A 275 -6.41 -4.47 -2.73
N LEU A 276 -7.52 -4.81 -2.11
CA LEU A 276 -8.32 -3.90 -1.30
C LEU A 276 -7.76 -3.88 0.13
N ILE A 277 -7.38 -2.70 0.59
CA ILE A 277 -6.85 -2.45 1.93
C ILE A 277 -7.89 -1.64 2.69
N TRP A 278 -8.04 -1.91 3.98
CA TRP A 278 -8.85 -1.06 4.84
C TRP A 278 -8.02 -0.44 5.95
N LEU A 279 -8.46 0.74 6.39
CA LEU A 279 -7.93 1.43 7.57
C LEU A 279 -9.10 1.81 8.49
N PRO A 280 -8.94 1.68 9.82
CA PRO A 280 -9.90 2.22 10.78
C PRO A 280 -10.09 3.72 10.56
N ASN A 281 -11.33 4.21 10.54
CA ASN A 281 -11.55 5.64 10.43
C ASN A 281 -11.27 6.33 11.77
N PRO A 282 -10.21 7.15 11.90
CA PRO A 282 -9.86 7.79 13.17
C PRO A 282 -10.95 8.75 13.67
N SER A 283 -11.86 9.17 12.78
CA SER A 283 -12.87 10.19 13.04
C SER A 283 -14.03 9.69 13.90
N LYS A 284 -14.27 8.38 13.99
CA LYS A 284 -15.41 7.81 14.73
C LYS A 284 -15.02 6.93 15.91
N THR A 285 -13.86 6.29 15.89
CA THR A 285 -13.32 5.58 17.07
C THR A 285 -13.06 6.55 18.25
N SER A 286 -13.01 7.85 17.96
CA SER A 286 -12.89 8.95 18.92
C SER A 286 -14.22 9.66 19.25
N GLN A 287 -15.35 9.25 18.67
CA GLN A 287 -16.65 9.88 18.93
C GLN A 287 -17.39 9.29 20.15
N GLY A 288 -16.79 8.31 20.82
CA GLY A 288 -16.95 8.10 22.25
C GLY A 288 -15.73 8.67 22.97
N THR A 289 -15.83 9.88 23.50
CA THR A 289 -14.84 10.56 24.39
C THR A 289 -13.58 11.21 23.77
N SER A 290 -13.63 11.67 22.53
CA SER A 290 -12.65 12.63 22.00
C SER A 290 -13.35 13.84 21.32
N ARG A 291 -14.24 14.51 22.07
CA ARG A 291 -13.91 15.93 22.32
C ARG A 291 -12.57 15.85 23.01
N ALA A 292 -11.51 16.48 22.51
CA ALA A 292 -10.35 16.71 23.35
C ALA A 292 -10.90 17.25 24.67
N GLU A 293 -10.99 16.40 25.70
CA GLU A 293 -11.40 16.83 27.01
C GLU A 293 -10.23 17.68 27.41
N LEU A 294 -10.34 18.98 27.09
CA LEU A 294 -9.49 20.01 27.65
C LEU A 294 -9.33 19.60 29.09
N ASN A 295 -8.09 19.32 29.49
CA ASN A 295 -7.80 18.89 30.83
C ASN A 295 -8.46 19.93 31.76
N ALA A 296 -8.90 19.54 32.95
CA ALA A 296 -9.50 20.49 33.89
C ALA A 296 -8.63 21.75 34.05
N GLN A 297 -7.31 21.57 33.91
CA GLN A 297 -6.29 22.61 33.83
C GLN A 297 -6.39 23.54 32.60
N ASP A 298 -6.61 23.00 31.40
CA ASP A 298 -6.78 23.81 30.18
C ASP A 298 -8.11 24.57 30.20
N LYS A 299 -9.18 23.95 30.72
CA LYS A 299 -10.47 24.61 30.93
C LYS A 299 -10.34 25.78 31.90
N ALA A 300 -9.61 25.59 33.00
CA ALA A 300 -9.34 26.66 33.96
C ALA A 300 -8.50 27.76 33.33
N SER A 301 -7.44 27.42 32.58
CA SER A 301 -6.57 28.40 31.91
C SER A 301 -7.33 29.29 30.94
N ILE A 302 -8.16 28.68 30.07
CA ILE A 302 -9.00 29.42 29.11
C ILE A 302 -10.01 30.31 29.86
N ALA A 303 -10.65 29.80 30.92
CA ALA A 303 -11.60 30.58 31.71
C ALA A 303 -10.94 31.80 32.36
N PHE A 304 -9.75 31.64 32.96
CA PHE A 304 -9.01 32.76 33.55
C PHE A 304 -8.56 33.79 32.52
N GLN A 305 -8.17 33.34 31.32
CA GLN A 305 -7.80 34.24 30.24
C GLN A 305 -8.98 35.08 29.75
N VAL A 306 -10.16 34.46 29.58
CA VAL A 306 -11.38 35.18 29.18
C VAL A 306 -11.82 36.19 30.25
N ILE A 307 -11.75 35.83 31.53
CA ILE A 307 -12.06 36.75 32.64
C ILE A 307 -11.07 37.92 32.66
N SER A 308 -9.77 37.66 32.49
CA SER A 308 -8.73 38.70 32.48
C SER A 308 -8.95 39.71 31.33
N ILE A 309 -9.22 39.22 30.13
CA ILE A 309 -9.50 40.06 28.95
C ILE A 309 -10.77 40.89 29.17
N SER A 310 -11.83 40.29 29.73
CA SER A 310 -13.09 40.98 30.00
C SER A 310 -12.92 42.11 31.03
N CYS A 311 -12.17 41.85 32.11
CA CYS A 311 -11.83 42.86 33.11
C CYS A 311 -11.00 44.01 32.52
N PHE A 312 -10.03 43.70 31.65
CA PHE A 312 -9.22 44.72 30.97
C PHE A 312 -10.09 45.67 30.13
N ILE A 313 -10.99 45.12 29.32
CA ILE A 313 -11.90 45.90 28.49
C ILE A 313 -12.79 46.80 29.37
N ALA A 314 -13.31 46.29 30.48
CA ALA A 314 -14.14 47.08 31.41
C ALA A 314 -13.39 48.28 32.01
N VAL A 315 -12.13 48.11 32.41
CA VAL A 315 -11.30 49.20 32.96
C VAL A 315 -11.02 50.26 31.89
N VAL A 316 -10.73 49.86 30.66
CA VAL A 316 -10.53 50.79 29.52
C VAL A 316 -11.80 51.59 29.26
N ILE A 317 -12.96 50.93 29.16
CA ILE A 317 -14.25 51.60 28.97
C ILE A 317 -14.53 52.58 30.10
N HIS A 318 -14.27 52.20 31.35
CA HIS A 318 -14.49 53.07 32.51
C HIS A 318 -13.58 54.31 32.47
N GLY A 319 -12.30 54.14 32.10
CA GLY A 319 -11.36 55.25 31.92
C GLY A 319 -11.81 56.23 30.82
N ILE A 320 -12.26 55.69 29.68
CA ILE A 320 -12.80 56.49 28.57
C ILE A 320 -14.07 57.23 29.00
N ALA A 321 -15.01 56.55 29.68
CA ALA A 321 -16.26 57.15 30.12
C ALA A 321 -16.04 58.32 31.10
N ILE A 322 -15.14 58.18 32.06
CA ILE A 322 -14.78 59.27 32.99
C ILE A 322 -14.19 60.46 32.22
N HIS A 323 -13.38 60.20 31.18
CA HIS A 323 -12.79 61.24 30.36
C HIS A 323 -13.84 62.03 29.58
N PHE A 324 -14.84 61.35 28.99
CA PHE A 324 -15.93 62.00 28.27
C PHE A 324 -16.86 62.81 29.18
N ILE A 325 -17.09 62.37 30.42
CA ILE A 325 -17.99 63.07 31.36
C ILE A 325 -17.35 64.35 31.93
N ASN A 326 -16.02 64.42 32.07
CA ASN A 326 -15.33 65.58 32.66
C ASN A 326 -14.12 66.04 31.83
N PRO A 327 -14.31 66.61 30.62
CA PRO A 327 -13.23 66.92 29.68
C PRO A 327 -12.31 68.08 30.12
N GLN A 328 -12.71 68.90 31.11
CA GLN A 328 -11.98 70.13 31.46
C GLN A 328 -11.06 70.06 32.69
N LYS A 329 -10.94 68.90 33.35
CA LYS A 329 -9.96 68.74 34.42
C LYS A 329 -8.67 68.18 33.83
N PHE A 330 -7.72 69.08 33.52
CA PHE A 330 -6.33 68.73 33.24
C PHE A 330 -5.89 67.61 34.17
N ILE A 331 -5.47 66.49 33.57
CA ILE A 331 -5.08 65.26 34.25
C ILE A 331 -3.96 65.61 35.23
N LYS A 332 -4.30 65.84 36.50
CA LYS A 332 -3.29 65.92 37.56
C LYS A 332 -2.60 64.57 37.55
N LEU A 333 -1.27 64.58 37.40
CA LEU A 333 -0.36 63.43 37.38
C LEU A 333 -0.70 62.35 38.46
N ARG A 334 -1.33 62.79 39.56
CA ARG A 334 -1.86 61.96 40.65
C ARG A 334 -2.89 60.89 40.25
N LEU A 335 -3.65 61.08 39.16
CA LEU A 335 -4.62 60.10 38.63
C LEU A 335 -4.01 59.16 37.57
N LEU A 336 -2.88 59.53 36.96
CA LEU A 336 -2.19 58.72 35.96
C LEU A 336 -1.39 57.57 36.60
N ILE A 337 -0.82 57.82 37.77
CA ILE A 337 -0.01 56.85 38.52
C ILE A 337 -0.78 55.55 38.84
N PRO A 338 -2.01 55.58 39.40
CA PRO A 338 -2.75 54.34 39.66
C PRO A 338 -3.17 53.61 38.38
N LEU A 339 -3.45 54.33 37.29
CA LEU A 339 -3.77 53.71 36.00
C LEU A 339 -2.56 52.99 35.40
N ILE A 340 -1.39 53.64 35.38
CA ILE A 340 -0.14 53.02 34.91
C ILE A 340 0.24 51.85 35.81
N SER A 341 0.10 51.98 37.13
CA SER A 341 0.35 50.88 38.07
C SER A 341 -0.58 49.69 37.82
N CYS A 342 -1.86 49.93 37.52
CA CYS A 342 -2.82 48.88 37.16
C CYS A 342 -2.46 48.20 35.82
N VAL A 343 -2.08 48.97 34.80
CA VAL A 343 -1.66 48.43 33.50
C VAL A 343 -0.37 47.61 33.64
N VAL A 344 0.61 48.11 34.39
CA VAL A 344 1.88 47.41 34.62
C VAL A 344 1.67 46.12 35.41
N THR A 345 0.85 46.13 36.46
CA THR A 345 0.54 44.92 37.24
C THR A 345 -0.22 43.87 36.42
N MET A 346 -1.14 44.29 35.55
CA MET A 346 -1.83 43.38 34.62
C MET A 346 -0.89 42.77 33.58
N ILE A 347 0.02 43.57 33.00
CA ILE A 347 1.02 43.07 32.04
C ILE A 347 1.94 42.05 32.73
N LEU A 348 2.41 42.35 33.94
CA LEU A 348 3.24 41.42 34.72
C LEU A 348 2.50 40.12 35.06
N PHE A 349 1.19 40.19 35.35
CA PHE A 349 0.38 39.00 35.60
C PHE A 349 0.21 38.12 34.35
N ILE A 350 0.03 38.73 33.17
CA ILE A 350 -0.03 38.01 31.89
C ILE A 350 1.32 37.34 31.60
N PHE A 351 2.44 38.04 31.78
CA PHE A 351 3.77 37.47 31.60
C PHE A 351 4.05 36.33 32.57
N TYR A 352 3.60 36.44 33.82
CA TYR A 352 3.73 35.38 34.82
C TYR A 352 2.99 34.10 34.40
N ILE A 353 1.76 34.21 33.90
CA ILE A 353 1.00 33.06 33.38
C ILE A 353 1.67 32.47 32.13
N ALA A 354 2.11 33.31 31.18
CA ALA A 354 2.76 32.84 29.96
C ALA A 354 4.09 32.11 30.24
N LEU A 355 4.90 32.63 31.18
CA LEU A 355 6.12 31.97 31.63
C LEU A 355 5.83 30.66 32.36
N GLY A 356 4.81 30.63 33.22
CA GLY A 356 4.37 29.40 33.90
C GLY A 356 3.98 28.30 32.92
N LEU A 357 3.20 28.63 31.90
CA LEU A 357 2.79 27.69 30.84
C LEU A 357 3.98 27.23 29.99
N THR A 358 4.94 28.12 29.70
CA THR A 358 6.14 27.78 28.89
C THR A 358 7.12 26.89 29.64
N VAL A 359 7.33 27.15 30.93
CA VAL A 359 8.19 26.30 31.79
C VAL A 359 7.52 24.94 31.97
N TYR A 360 6.22 24.91 32.20
CA TYR A 360 5.47 23.67 32.41
C TYR A 360 5.43 22.78 31.15
N SER A 361 5.21 23.35 29.97
CA SER A 361 5.23 22.58 28.71
C SER A 361 6.59 21.95 28.43
N ARG A 362 7.68 22.65 28.75
CA ARG A 362 9.04 22.08 28.70
C ARG A 362 9.20 20.91 29.67
N PHE A 363 8.74 21.02 30.91
CA PHE A 363 8.87 19.93 31.88
C PHE A 363 7.96 18.72 31.59
N SER A 364 6.77 18.95 31.01
CA SER A 364 5.88 17.85 30.62
C SER A 364 6.47 17.01 29.48
N GLN A 365 7.23 17.62 28.56
CA GLN A 365 7.91 16.89 27.48
C GLN A 365 9.10 16.04 27.98
N LEU A 366 9.71 16.43 29.10
CA LEU A 366 10.81 15.68 29.75
C LEU A 366 10.32 14.46 30.54
N ASN A 367 9.06 14.44 30.99
CA ASN A 367 8.50 13.29 31.71
C ASN A 367 7.93 12.19 30.80
N THR A 368 7.75 12.46 29.50
CA THR A 368 7.36 11.44 28.50
C THR A 368 8.54 10.64 27.95
N THR A 369 9.78 10.98 28.34
CA THR A 369 10.99 10.23 28.02
C THR A 369 11.58 9.63 29.30
N SER A 370 10.87 8.66 29.89
CA SER A 370 11.52 7.65 30.73
C SER A 370 11.51 6.30 30.01
N PRO A 371 12.69 5.68 29.80
CA PRO A 371 12.84 4.41 29.12
C PRO A 371 12.55 3.24 30.09
N SER A 372 11.61 2.37 29.69
CA SER A 372 11.55 1.01 30.26
C SER A 372 12.83 0.27 29.86
N GLY A 373 13.60 -0.16 30.86
CA GLY A 373 14.99 -0.55 30.72
C GLY A 373 15.26 -1.98 30.26
N ASN A 374 16.52 -2.18 29.83
CA ASN A 374 17.36 -3.31 30.21
C ASN A 374 18.84 -2.87 30.16
N LEU A 375 19.64 -3.51 31.02
CA LEU A 375 20.85 -3.03 31.71
C LEU A 375 22.18 -3.30 30.93
N PRO A 376 23.37 -2.98 31.50
CA PRO A 376 24.30 -1.97 31.00
C PRO A 376 25.40 -2.54 30.06
N ASN A 377 25.96 -1.68 29.20
CA ASN A 377 27.39 -1.82 28.90
C ASN A 377 28.10 -0.47 28.79
N ARG A 378 29.26 -0.48 29.43
CA ARG A 378 30.13 0.62 29.79
C ARG A 378 31.05 0.91 28.60
N GLY A 379 30.91 2.08 27.99
CA GLY A 379 31.74 2.48 26.84
C GLY A 379 31.84 3.99 26.73
N ARG A 380 32.77 4.54 27.50
CA ARG A 380 33.17 5.94 27.61
C ARG A 380 33.80 6.42 26.28
N SER A 381 33.29 7.50 25.69
CA SER A 381 34.13 8.45 24.94
C SER A 381 33.39 9.76 24.70
N PHE A 382 33.90 10.81 25.33
CA PHE A 382 33.74 12.21 24.95
C PHE A 382 34.05 12.42 23.45
N ASN A 383 33.32 13.31 22.78
CA ASN A 383 33.94 14.54 22.27
C ASN A 383 32.90 15.59 21.87
N GLU A 384 33.12 16.79 22.40
CA GLU A 384 32.68 18.07 21.85
C GLU A 384 33.20 18.23 20.41
N ASN A 385 32.39 18.79 19.52
CA ASN A 385 32.69 20.12 18.99
C ASN A 385 31.59 20.65 18.07
N SER A 386 31.13 21.84 18.44
CA SER A 386 30.64 22.89 17.55
C SER A 386 31.60 23.10 16.38
N ASN A 387 31.07 23.31 15.17
CA ASN A 387 31.42 24.44 14.30
C ASN A 387 30.62 24.37 12.99
N GLU A 388 29.70 25.30 12.85
CA GLU A 388 29.44 25.96 11.56
C GLU A 388 30.72 26.66 11.10
N ILE A 389 31.02 26.60 9.80
CA ILE A 389 31.39 27.74 8.92
C ILE A 389 31.90 27.17 7.58
N ASN A 390 31.24 27.64 6.51
CA ASN A 390 31.67 27.92 5.14
C ASN A 390 32.58 26.98 4.34
N LEU A 391 32.26 27.00 3.04
CA LEU A 391 33.16 26.99 1.89
C LEU A 391 33.34 25.64 1.17
N LEU A 392 32.64 25.49 0.05
CA LEU A 392 33.30 25.33 -1.25
C LEU A 392 32.33 25.70 -2.37
N GLU A 393 32.50 26.92 -2.89
CA GLU A 393 32.51 27.16 -4.33
C GLU A 393 33.38 26.08 -4.99
N THR A 394 33.01 25.54 -6.15
CA THR A 394 33.54 26.01 -7.43
C THR A 394 33.04 25.11 -8.56
N LYS A 395 32.70 25.79 -9.66
CA LYS A 395 32.65 25.37 -11.07
C LYS A 395 31.37 24.74 -11.60
N LEU A 396 30.91 25.08 -12.80
CA LEU A 396 31.02 26.27 -13.64
C LEU A 396 30.10 25.97 -14.84
N ASN A 397 29.18 26.89 -15.13
CA ASN A 397 28.62 27.28 -16.43
C ASN A 397 28.42 26.26 -17.58
N SER A 398 27.18 26.19 -18.06
CA SER A 398 26.83 26.54 -19.45
C SER A 398 25.40 27.10 -19.45
N GLN A 399 25.20 28.42 -19.46
CA GLN A 399 25.22 29.34 -20.60
C GLN A 399 23.91 29.30 -21.41
N THR A 400 23.06 30.29 -21.14
CA THR A 400 21.87 30.67 -21.90
C THR A 400 22.15 31.99 -22.63
N ASP A 401 21.66 32.05 -23.87
CA ASP A 401 21.24 33.23 -24.66
C ASP A 401 22.26 34.27 -25.12
N SER A 402 22.48 34.36 -26.45
CA SER A 402 21.63 35.19 -27.34
C SER A 402 22.31 35.63 -28.66
N SER A 403 21.60 35.35 -29.76
CA SER A 403 21.32 36.23 -30.92
C SER A 403 22.32 36.50 -32.07
N SER A 404 21.68 36.59 -33.25
CA SER A 404 22.12 37.09 -34.57
C SER A 404 23.03 36.16 -35.40
N GLY A 405 22.81 35.91 -36.69
CA GLY A 405 21.79 36.33 -37.64
C GLY A 405 22.12 35.83 -39.05
N ASN A 406 21.09 35.81 -39.90
CA ASN A 406 21.07 35.87 -41.36
C ASN A 406 21.37 34.65 -42.27
N SER A 407 20.27 34.31 -42.98
CA SER A 407 20.11 34.16 -44.45
C SER A 407 20.63 32.91 -45.15
N SER A 408 19.72 32.09 -45.67
CA SER A 408 19.45 31.96 -47.13
C SER A 408 18.45 30.85 -47.45
N LEU A 409 17.40 31.22 -48.21
CA LEU A 409 16.85 30.55 -49.39
C LEU A 409 17.03 29.01 -49.48
N SER A 410 16.00 28.18 -49.64
CA SER A 410 15.11 28.15 -50.81
C SER A 410 14.18 26.92 -50.77
N HIS A 411 13.12 27.01 -51.57
CA HIS A 411 12.29 25.93 -52.13
C HIS A 411 11.10 25.35 -51.36
N ILE A 412 9.97 26.03 -51.58
CA ILE A 412 8.62 25.47 -51.77
C ILE A 412 8.56 24.84 -53.18
N PRO A 413 7.79 23.76 -53.35
CA PRO A 413 6.94 23.67 -54.53
C PRO A 413 5.47 23.39 -54.17
N CYS A 414 4.59 24.11 -54.87
CA CYS A 414 3.16 23.82 -54.98
C CYS A 414 2.87 23.12 -56.31
N LEU A 415 1.83 22.26 -56.30
CA LEU A 415 0.88 21.92 -57.39
C LEU A 415 1.36 20.94 -58.49
N PRO A 416 0.45 20.17 -59.17
CA PRO A 416 -0.90 20.61 -59.57
C PRO A 416 -2.10 19.64 -59.47
N ASN A 417 -3.25 20.27 -59.75
CA ASN A 417 -4.62 19.90 -60.13
C ASN A 417 -4.92 18.57 -60.85
N GLU A 418 -6.20 18.16 -60.65
CA GLU A 418 -7.21 17.61 -61.58
C GLU A 418 -6.94 16.33 -62.40
N HIS A 419 -7.74 15.28 -62.19
CA HIS A 419 -8.97 14.99 -62.95
C HIS A 419 -9.58 13.61 -62.59
N ALA A 420 -10.91 13.52 -62.81
CA ALA A 420 -11.83 12.37 -62.77
C ALA A 420 -12.60 12.14 -61.46
#